data_AF-A0A2K9B0C2-F1
#
_entry.id   AF-A0A2K9B0C2-F1
#
_cell.length_a   1.000
_cell.length_b   1.000
_cell.length_c   1.000
_cell.angle_alpha   90.00
_cell.angle_beta   90.00
_cell.angle_gamma   90.00
#
_symmetry.space_group_name_H-M   'P 1'
#
loop_
_entity.id
_entity.type
_entity.pdbx_description
1 polymer ?
#
loop_
_entity_poly.entity_id
_entity_poly.type
_entity_poly.pdbx_seq_one_letter_code
_entity_poly.pdbx_strand_id
1 'polypeptide(L)'
;MNMMTKILTAVALLLLPQLAFAASSKDNWFWLAGVAVLNSTVISAILVWKSKKLDTFTTKAVGFGAWFWFLIFIQVMLYGFYVGLTK
;
A
#
# COMPACT_ATOMS: atom_id res chain seq x y z
N MET A 1 18.25 -6.60 -3.72
CA MET A 1 16.88 -6.98 -4.14
C MET A 1 16.94 -7.43 -5.59
N ASN A 2 16.58 -8.68 -5.91
CA ASN A 2 16.74 -9.21 -7.27
C ASN A 2 15.75 -8.54 -8.25
N MET A 3 16.08 -8.53 -9.54
CA MET A 3 15.33 -7.86 -10.62
C MET A 3 13.81 -8.15 -10.57
N MET A 4 13.44 -9.42 -10.43
CA MET A 4 12.05 -9.86 -10.32
C MET A 4 11.31 -9.28 -9.10
N THR A 5 12.03 -9.06 -8.00
CA THR A 5 11.45 -8.45 -6.80
C THR A 5 11.24 -6.95 -6.99
N LYS A 6 12.17 -6.26 -7.66
CA LYS A 6 11.99 -4.84 -8.02
C LYS A 6 10.75 -4.64 -8.89
N ILE A 7 10.56 -5.52 -9.88
CA ILE A 7 9.41 -5.48 -10.78
C ILE A 7 8.11 -5.72 -9.99
N LEU A 8 8.05 -6.75 -9.15
CA LEU A 8 6.86 -7.02 -8.33
C LEU A 8 6.54 -5.88 -7.37
N THR A 9 7.55 -5.30 -6.72
CA THR A 9 7.33 -4.14 -5.84
C THR A 9 6.86 -2.94 -6.65
N ALA A 10 7.46 -2.65 -7.82
CA ALA A 10 7.04 -1.53 -8.66
C ALA A 10 5.61 -1.70 -9.19
N VAL A 11 5.23 -2.89 -9.66
CA VAL A 11 3.86 -3.21 -10.08
C VAL A 11 2.89 -3.07 -8.91
N ALA A 12 3.25 -3.55 -7.73
CA ALA A 12 2.40 -3.42 -6.55
C ALA A 12 2.27 -1.96 -6.07
N LEU A 13 3.29 -1.13 -6.25
CA LEU A 13 3.24 0.31 -6.02
C LEU A 13 2.36 1.04 -7.05
N LEU A 14 2.33 0.59 -8.31
CA LEU A 14 1.43 1.11 -9.34
C LEU A 14 -0.05 0.77 -9.06
N LEU A 15 -0.30 -0.24 -8.24
CA LEU A 15 -1.65 -0.60 -7.77
C LEU A 15 -2.09 0.20 -6.53
N LEU A 16 -1.28 1.14 -6.02
CA LEU A 16 -1.66 1.94 -4.83
C LEU A 16 -2.72 3.05 -5.03
N PRO A 17 -3.02 3.61 -6.21
CA PRO A 17 -3.99 4.70 -6.30
C PRO A 17 -5.45 4.20 -6.26
N GLN A 18 -5.74 3.09 -5.57
CA GLN A 18 -7.08 2.49 -5.54
C GLN A 18 -8.10 3.42 -4.87
N LEU A 19 -7.67 4.08 -3.81
CA LEU A 19 -8.47 5.09 -3.13
C LEU A 19 -8.62 6.35 -4.02
N ALA A 20 -7.65 6.71 -4.85
CA ALA A 20 -7.81 7.84 -5.78
C ALA A 20 -8.88 7.57 -6.86
N PHE A 21 -9.01 6.33 -7.33
CA PHE A 21 -10.12 5.94 -8.21
C PHE A 21 -11.49 6.07 -7.52
N ALA A 22 -11.56 5.84 -6.20
CA ALA A 22 -12.79 6.04 -5.42
C ALA A 22 -13.24 7.51 -5.39
N ALA A 23 -12.32 8.45 -5.58
CA ALA A 23 -12.64 9.86 -5.64
C ALA A 23 -13.18 10.29 -7.02
N SER A 24 -12.82 9.56 -8.08
CA SER A 24 -13.19 9.85 -9.48
C SER A 24 -14.53 9.27 -9.91
N SER A 25 -15.03 8.23 -9.24
CA SER A 25 -16.22 7.49 -9.65
C SER A 25 -17.27 7.41 -8.54
N LYS A 26 -18.50 6.97 -8.89
CA LYS A 26 -19.52 6.58 -7.90
C LYS A 26 -19.25 5.19 -7.31
N ASP A 27 -18.05 4.63 -7.49
CA ASP A 27 -17.74 3.30 -7.01
C ASP A 27 -17.84 3.23 -5.49
N ASN A 28 -18.15 2.04 -5.00
CA ASN A 28 -18.35 1.81 -3.59
C ASN A 28 -17.03 2.00 -2.83
N TRP A 29 -16.89 3.13 -2.14
CA TRP A 29 -15.71 3.50 -1.36
C TRP A 29 -15.25 2.38 -0.41
N PHE A 30 -16.19 1.65 0.20
CA PHE A 30 -15.89 0.51 1.07
C PHE A 30 -15.17 -0.63 0.35
N TRP A 31 -15.52 -0.89 -0.91
CA TRP A 31 -14.86 -1.91 -1.72
C TRP A 31 -13.42 -1.52 -2.00
N LEU A 32 -13.19 -0.29 -2.47
CA LEU A 32 -11.85 0.22 -2.80
C LEU A 32 -10.96 0.35 -1.55
N ALA A 33 -11.52 0.72 -0.40
CA ALA A 33 -10.82 0.68 0.88
C ALA A 33 -10.42 -0.76 1.26
N GLY A 34 -11.30 -1.74 1.04
CA GLY A 34 -10.99 -3.16 1.26
C GLY A 34 -9.83 -3.66 0.38
N VAL A 35 -9.83 -3.33 -0.91
CA VAL A 35 -8.73 -3.69 -1.82
C VAL A 35 -7.43 -2.97 -1.42
N ALA A 36 -7.50 -1.70 -1.02
CA ALA A 36 -6.36 -0.93 -0.53
C ALA A 36 -5.70 -1.57 0.71
N VAL A 37 -6.50 -2.04 1.66
CA VAL A 37 -6.03 -2.74 2.87
C VAL A 37 -5.40 -4.08 2.52
N LEU A 38 -6.05 -4.87 1.66
CA LEU A 38 -5.51 -6.17 1.20
C LEU A 38 -4.17 -6.00 0.48
N ASN A 39 -4.07 -5.07 -0.47
CA ASN A 39 -2.83 -4.80 -1.19
C ASN A 39 -1.73 -4.29 -0.25
N SER A 40 -2.05 -3.36 0.65
CA SER A 40 -1.07 -2.85 1.62
C SER A 40 -0.57 -3.94 2.56
N THR A 41 -1.45 -4.87 2.95
CA THR A 41 -1.11 -6.05 3.77
C THR A 41 -0.14 -6.96 3.03
N VAL A 42 -0.43 -7.32 1.77
CA VAL A 42 0.42 -8.21 0.96
C VAL A 42 1.79 -7.59 0.72
N ILE A 43 1.84 -6.31 0.31
CA ILE A 43 3.09 -5.61 0.03
C ILE A 43 3.93 -5.50 1.31
N SER A 44 3.31 -5.12 2.43
CA SER A 44 3.99 -5.01 3.72
C SER A 44 4.58 -6.35 4.15
N ALA A 45 3.82 -7.44 4.06
CA ALA A 45 4.30 -8.78 4.37
C ALA A 45 5.52 -9.17 3.51
N ILE A 46 5.48 -8.90 2.20
CA ILE A 46 6.59 -9.17 1.28
C ILE A 46 7.85 -8.37 1.65
N LEU A 47 7.70 -7.07 1.94
CA LEU A 47 8.81 -6.17 2.29
C LEU A 47 9.49 -6.62 3.58
N VAL A 48 8.71 -7.03 4.58
CA VAL A 48 9.21 -7.49 5.87
C VAL A 48 9.89 -8.85 5.77
N TRP A 49 9.25 -9.82 5.12
CA TRP A 49 9.80 -11.18 5.00
C TRP A 49 11.09 -11.22 4.18
N LYS A 50 11.25 -10.33 3.21
CA LYS A 50 12.49 -10.19 2.44
C LYS A 50 13.56 -9.34 3.10
N SER A 51 13.23 -8.61 4.17
CA SER A 51 14.20 -7.75 4.84
C SER A 51 15.19 -8.59 5.65
N LYS A 52 16.45 -8.61 5.19
CA LYS A 52 17.56 -9.20 5.95
C LYS A 52 17.95 -8.38 7.19
N LYS A 53 17.42 -7.17 7.34
CA LYS A 53 17.63 -6.29 8.49
C LYS A 53 16.61 -6.50 9.62
N LEU A 54 15.54 -7.25 9.36
CA LEU A 54 14.52 -7.61 10.33
C LEU A 54 14.71 -9.08 10.67
N ASP A 55 15.53 -9.32 11.68
CA ASP A 55 16.09 -10.61 12.10
C ASP A 55 15.24 -11.29 13.19
N THR A 56 14.51 -10.53 13.99
CA THR A 56 13.59 -11.07 15.01
C THR A 56 12.12 -10.99 14.57
N PHE A 57 11.27 -11.86 15.14
CA PHE A 57 9.82 -11.78 14.94
C PHE A 57 9.26 -10.40 15.33
N THR A 58 9.71 -9.85 16.47
CA THR A 58 9.30 -8.54 16.96
C THR A 58 9.63 -7.44 15.96
N THR A 59 10.86 -7.40 15.44
CA THR A 59 11.26 -6.40 14.44
C THR A 59 10.49 -6.57 13.13
N LYS A 60 10.16 -7.81 12.74
CA LYS A 60 9.32 -8.07 11.56
C LYS A 60 7.89 -7.57 11.76
N ALA A 61 7.29 -7.81 12.92
CA ALA A 61 5.94 -7.31 13.24
C ALA A 61 5.87 -5.78 13.25
N VAL A 62 6.86 -5.11 13.86
CA VAL A 62 6.96 -3.64 13.85
C VAL A 62 7.17 -3.11 12.43
N GLY A 63 8.08 -3.73 11.67
CA GLY A 63 8.31 -3.39 10.27
C GLY A 63 7.05 -3.58 9.40
N PHE A 64 6.25 -4.60 9.71
CA PHE A 64 4.99 -4.86 9.00
C PHE A 64 3.98 -3.76 9.29
N GLY A 65 3.81 -3.39 10.56
CA GLY A 65 2.96 -2.27 10.93
C GLY A 65 3.39 -0.98 10.24
N ALA A 66 4.68 -0.66 10.27
CA ALA A 66 5.23 0.54 9.65
C ALA A 66 4.97 0.59 8.13
N TRP A 67 5.28 -0.48 7.40
CA TRP A 67 5.05 -0.56 5.96
C TRP A 67 3.56 -0.53 5.62
N PHE A 68 2.72 -1.23 6.37
CA PHE A 68 1.27 -1.26 6.15
C PHE A 68 0.68 0.16 6.27
N TRP A 69 0.96 0.85 7.38
CA TRP A 69 0.43 2.19 7.61
C TRP A 69 1.00 3.21 6.64
N PHE A 70 2.28 3.11 6.29
CA PHE A 70 2.90 3.98 5.28
C PHE A 70 2.19 3.86 3.92
N LEU A 71 1.91 2.64 3.47
CA LEU A 71 1.21 2.41 2.21
C LEU A 71 -0.20 2.99 2.27
N ILE A 72 -0.98 2.73 3.33
CA ILE A 72 -2.32 3.29 3.51
C ILE A 72 -2.30 4.82 3.50
N PHE A 73 -1.36 5.44 4.20
CA PHE A 73 -1.22 6.90 4.25
C PHE A 73 -1.03 7.50 2.85
N ILE A 74 -0.18 6.91 2.02
CA ILE A 74 0.00 7.36 0.63
C ILE A 74 -1.32 7.32 -0.13
N GLN A 75 -2.09 6.24 0.00
CA GLN A 75 -3.36 6.11 -0.73
C GLN A 75 -4.41 7.14 -0.27
N VAL A 76 -4.50 7.40 1.04
CA VAL A 76 -5.40 8.42 1.59
C VAL A 76 -4.96 9.82 1.18
N MET A 77 -3.65 10.11 1.13
CA MET A 77 -3.16 11.37 0.60
C MET A 77 -3.50 11.56 -0.88
N LEU A 78 -3.33 10.52 -1.72
CA LEU A 78 -3.72 10.57 -3.13
C LEU A 78 -5.22 10.82 -3.30
N TYR A 79 -6.07 10.18 -2.48
CA TYR A 79 -7.50 10.48 -2.43
C TYR A 79 -7.77 11.95 -2.06
N GLY A 80 -7.14 12.44 -0.99
CA GLY A 80 -7.32 13.82 -0.53
C GLY A 80 -6.86 14.85 -1.56
N PHE A 81 -5.71 14.64 -2.21
CA PHE A 81 -5.24 15.49 -3.30
C PHE A 81 -6.18 15.46 -4.50
N TYR A 82 -6.66 14.28 -4.90
CA TYR A 82 -7.62 14.18 -6.00
C TYR A 82 -8.89 14.97 -5.68
N VAL A 83 -9.46 14.78 -4.49
CA VAL A 83 -10.66 15.51 -4.07
C VAL A 83 -10.42 17.02 -4.08
N GLY A 84 -9.32 17.49 -3.49
CA GLY A 84 -9.01 18.93 -3.46
C GLY A 84 -8.67 19.56 -4.82
N LEU A 85 -8.34 18.76 -5.83
CA LEU A 85 -8.11 19.23 -7.20
C LEU A 85 -9.36 19.17 -8.09
N THR A 86 -10.34 18.32 -7.74
CA THR A 86 -11.49 18.01 -8.61
C THR A 86 -12.85 18.43 -8.04
N LYS A 87 -12.92 18.78 -6.75
CA LYS A 87 -14.10 19.31 -6.07
C LYS A 87 -13.76 20.61 -5.36
#